data_AF-A0A9X4KL09-F1
#
_entry.id   AF-A0A9X4KL09-F1
#
_cell.length_a   1.000
_cell.length_b   1.000
_cell.length_c   1.000
_cell.angle_alpha   90.00
_cell.angle_beta   90.00
_cell.angle_gamma   90.00
#
_symmetry.space_group_name_H-M   'P 1'
#
loop_
_entity.id
_entity.type
_entity.pdbx_description
1 polymer ?
#
loop_
_entity_poly.entity_id
_entity_poly.type
_entity_poly.pdbx_seq_one_letter_code
_entity_poly.pdbx_strand_id
1 'polypeptide(L)'
;MFAEGEDRSRLKLSHICPIDDHWRKFGPGAVGVGWDLSLAGLTFHLADGDAERIDENEFGASVEGKAFMADCSEEWRRAAVAGGEKESQAGAAANRVTAFYTGSEPPEAE
;
A
#
# COMPACT_ATOMS: atom_id res chain seq x y z
N MET A 1 8.92 -8.28 -18.93
CA MET A 1 8.31 -9.55 -18.46
C MET A 1 9.41 -10.36 -17.81
N PHE A 2 9.30 -10.67 -16.52
CA PHE A 2 10.29 -11.52 -15.84
C PHE A 2 10.16 -12.94 -16.41
N ALA A 3 11.29 -13.55 -16.80
CA ALA A 3 11.30 -14.90 -17.35
C ALA A 3 10.93 -15.93 -16.27
N GLU A 4 10.31 -17.04 -16.64
CA GLU A 4 10.08 -18.20 -15.77
C GLU A 4 11.34 -19.08 -15.71
N GLY A 5 11.54 -19.88 -14.66
CA GLY A 5 12.69 -20.79 -14.52
C GLY A 5 12.63 -21.61 -13.22
N GLU A 6 13.43 -22.67 -13.13
CA GLU A 6 13.41 -23.62 -12.00
C GLU A 6 13.80 -22.97 -10.65
N ASP A 7 14.65 -21.94 -10.68
CA ASP A 7 15.15 -21.25 -9.47
C ASP A 7 14.29 -20.04 -9.05
N ARG A 8 13.09 -19.86 -9.61
CA ARG A 8 12.24 -18.69 -9.33
C ARG A 8 10.76 -19.00 -9.41
N SER A 9 9.98 -18.26 -8.61
CA SER A 9 8.52 -18.33 -8.63
C SER A 9 7.90 -17.01 -9.05
N ARG A 10 6.79 -17.07 -9.79
CA ARG A 10 5.95 -15.89 -10.07
C ARG A 10 4.78 -15.87 -9.10
N LEU A 11 4.75 -14.87 -8.23
CA LEU A 11 3.59 -14.56 -7.40
C LEU A 11 2.56 -13.73 -8.20
N LYS A 12 1.28 -14.13 -8.14
CA LYS A 12 0.15 -13.31 -8.57
C LYS A 12 -0.82 -13.21 -7.40
N LEU A 13 -1.24 -11.99 -7.08
CA LEU A 13 -2.14 -11.72 -5.97
C LEU A 13 -3.40 -11.04 -6.48
N SER A 14 -4.56 -11.49 -5.98
CA SER A 14 -5.85 -10.86 -6.24
C SER A 14 -6.62 -10.81 -4.94
N HIS A 15 -6.96 -9.60 -4.51
CA HIS A 15 -7.78 -9.35 -3.33
C HIS A 15 -9.13 -8.80 -3.79
N ILE A 16 -10.21 -9.44 -3.39
CA ILE A 16 -11.59 -9.05 -3.76
C ILE A 16 -12.34 -8.77 -2.47
N CYS A 17 -12.98 -7.61 -2.39
CA CYS A 17 -13.84 -7.23 -1.28
C CYS A 17 -15.13 -6.55 -1.77
N PRO A 18 -16.19 -6.51 -0.94
CA PRO A 18 -17.42 -5.81 -1.26
C PRO A 18 -17.20 -4.29 -1.40
N ILE A 19 -18.01 -3.64 -2.25
CA ILE A 19 -18.07 -2.18 -2.34
C ILE A 19 -19.05 -1.66 -1.27
N ASP A 20 -18.55 -1.49 -0.05
CA ASP A 20 -19.29 -0.95 1.09
C ASP A 20 -18.87 0.52 1.38
N ASP A 21 -19.34 1.06 2.50
CA ASP A 21 -19.01 2.43 2.91
C ASP A 21 -17.52 2.60 3.26
N HIS A 22 -16.84 1.52 3.65
CA HIS A 22 -15.40 1.55 3.88
C HIS A 22 -14.65 1.68 2.54
N TRP A 23 -15.00 0.87 1.55
CA TRP A 23 -14.45 0.98 0.18
C TRP A 23 -14.69 2.36 -0.41
N ARG A 24 -15.91 2.90 -0.29
CA ARG A 24 -16.25 4.25 -0.80
C ARG A 24 -15.44 5.36 -0.14
N LYS A 25 -15.01 5.15 1.12
CA LYS A 25 -14.28 6.16 1.89
C LYS A 25 -12.77 6.12 1.67
N PHE A 26 -12.19 4.92 1.60
CA PHE A 26 -10.74 4.73 1.60
C PHE A 26 -10.20 4.12 0.30
N GLY A 27 -11.09 3.64 -0.59
CA GLY A 27 -10.72 3.09 -1.89
C GLY A 27 -9.79 1.88 -1.77
N PRO A 28 -9.09 1.53 -2.87
CA PRO A 28 -8.21 0.36 -2.89
C PRO A 28 -6.96 0.50 -2.00
N GLY A 29 -6.53 1.73 -1.69
CA GLY A 29 -5.38 1.98 -0.83
C GLY A 29 -5.54 1.47 0.60
N ALA A 30 -6.78 1.30 1.09
CA ALA A 30 -7.07 0.79 2.43
C ALA A 30 -6.37 -0.55 2.71
N VAL A 31 -6.43 -1.46 1.76
CA VAL A 31 -5.81 -2.80 1.84
C VAL A 31 -4.53 -2.86 1.01
N GLY A 32 -4.47 -2.10 -0.08
CA GLY A 32 -3.36 -2.08 -1.03
C GLY A 32 -2.00 -1.77 -0.38
N VAL A 33 -1.94 -0.72 0.45
CA VAL A 33 -0.68 -0.33 1.13
C VAL A 33 -0.17 -1.44 2.06
N GLY A 34 -1.07 -2.18 2.71
CA GLY A 34 -0.71 -3.34 3.53
C GLY A 34 -0.09 -4.47 2.70
N TRP A 35 -0.54 -4.69 1.45
CA TRP A 35 0.10 -5.63 0.54
C TRP A 35 1.49 -5.16 0.11
N ASP A 36 1.68 -3.88 -0.18
CA ASP A 36 2.99 -3.34 -0.54
C ASP A 36 4.00 -3.51 0.60
N LEU A 37 3.59 -3.22 1.85
CA LEU A 37 4.39 -3.45 3.05
C LEU A 37 4.73 -4.93 3.24
N SER A 38 3.76 -5.83 3.04
CA SER A 38 3.98 -7.28 3.16
C SER A 38 4.99 -7.80 2.13
N LEU A 39 4.93 -7.31 0.89
CA LEU A 39 5.84 -7.68 -0.19
C LEU A 39 7.24 -7.08 0.00
N ALA A 40 7.33 -5.87 0.56
CA ALA A 40 8.60 -5.30 1.00
C ALA A 40 9.25 -6.18 2.08
N GLY A 41 8.50 -6.54 3.12
CA GLY A 41 8.96 -7.46 4.18
C GLY A 41 9.40 -8.83 3.64
N LEU A 42 8.64 -9.39 2.68
CA LEU A 42 9.01 -10.64 2.01
C LEU A 42 10.34 -10.54 1.27
N THR A 43 10.64 -9.39 0.66
CA THR A 43 11.92 -9.16 -0.03
C THR A 43 13.09 -9.26 0.94
N PHE A 44 12.97 -8.66 2.12
CA PHE A 44 14.00 -8.76 3.17
C PHE A 44 14.14 -10.20 3.69
N HIS A 45 13.02 -10.87 3.94
CA HIS A 45 13.03 -12.26 4.41
C HIS A 45 13.71 -13.23 3.42
N LEU A 46 13.52 -13.02 2.12
CA LEU A 46 14.15 -13.85 1.09
C LEU A 46 15.62 -13.51 0.86
N ALA A 47 16.05 -12.27 1.15
CA ALA A 47 17.44 -11.85 1.00
C ALA A 47 18.33 -12.40 2.12
N ASP A 48 17.80 -12.48 3.34
CA ASP A 48 18.47 -13.07 4.50
C ASP A 48 17.43 -13.72 5.42
N GLY A 49 17.38 -15.06 5.38
CA GLY A 49 16.41 -15.84 6.13
C GLY A 49 16.63 -15.81 7.65
N ASP A 50 17.83 -15.43 8.09
CA ASP A 50 18.21 -15.30 9.50
C ASP A 50 18.22 -13.84 9.98
N ALA A 51 17.98 -12.88 9.08
CA ALA A 51 17.90 -11.48 9.45
C ALA A 51 16.79 -11.24 10.47
N GLU A 52 17.06 -10.34 11.40
CA GLU A 52 16.04 -9.87 12.34
C GLU A 52 14.88 -9.25 11.56
N ARG A 53 13.66 -9.64 11.95
CA ARG A 53 12.45 -9.10 11.34
C ARG A 53 12.42 -7.59 11.55
N ILE A 54 12.09 -6.85 10.49
CA ILE A 54 11.87 -5.40 10.58
C ILE A 54 10.89 -5.11 11.71
N ASP A 55 11.26 -4.20 12.62
CA ASP A 55 10.32 -3.66 13.58
C ASP A 55 9.35 -2.72 12.84
N GLU A 56 8.13 -3.21 12.65
CA GLU A 56 7.05 -2.51 11.95
C GLU A 56 6.69 -1.18 12.63
N ASN A 57 6.81 -1.08 13.96
CA ASN A 57 6.51 0.15 14.70
C ASN A 57 7.63 1.18 14.49
N GLU A 58 8.89 0.75 14.58
CA GLU A 58 10.04 1.62 14.33
C GLU A 58 10.02 2.13 12.89
N PHE A 59 9.81 1.23 11.93
CA PHE A 59 9.69 1.59 10.51
C PHE A 59 8.50 2.53 10.28
N GLY A 60 7.31 2.22 10.81
CA GLY A 60 6.13 3.07 10.67
C GLY A 60 6.29 4.47 11.31
N ALA A 61 7.12 4.59 12.34
CA ALA A 61 7.43 5.88 12.98
C ALA A 61 8.49 6.70 12.24
N SER A 62 9.39 6.03 11.49
CA SER A 62 10.49 6.65 10.76
C SER A 62 10.04 7.58 9.62
N VAL A 63 10.94 8.47 9.20
CA VAL A 63 10.68 9.38 8.05
C VAL A 63 10.56 8.56 6.77
N GLU A 64 11.43 7.58 6.61
CA GLU A 64 11.52 6.70 5.44
C GLU A 64 10.28 5.82 5.31
N GLY A 65 9.81 5.21 6.40
CA GLY A 65 8.59 4.40 6.38
C GLY A 65 7.33 5.22 6.11
N LYS A 66 7.23 6.43 6.67
CA LYS A 66 6.13 7.35 6.35
C LYS A 66 6.13 7.78 4.90
N ALA A 67 7.31 8.09 4.34
CA ALA A 67 7.45 8.42 2.92
C ALA A 67 7.04 7.23 2.04
N PHE A 68 7.50 6.02 2.37
CA PHE A 68 7.14 4.80 1.64
C PHE A 68 5.63 4.55 1.64
N MET A 69 4.96 4.67 2.80
CA MET A 69 3.51 4.49 2.90
C MET A 69 2.71 5.57 2.16
N ALA A 70 3.21 6.81 2.15
CA ALA A 70 2.62 7.90 1.36
C ALA A 70 2.73 7.63 -0.14
N ASP A 71 3.89 7.17 -0.61
CA ASP A 71 4.11 6.80 -2.01
C ASP A 71 3.22 5.62 -2.43
N CYS A 72 3.08 4.59 -1.59
CA CYS A 72 2.16 3.49 -1.84
C CYS A 72 0.72 3.98 -1.97
N SER A 73 0.27 4.86 -1.06
CA SER A 73 -1.08 5.44 -1.09
C SER A 73 -1.34 6.19 -2.40
N GLU A 74 -0.34 6.91 -2.89
CA GLU A 74 -0.40 7.66 -4.14
C GLU A 74 -0.37 6.75 -5.39
N GLU A 75 0.34 5.62 -5.37
CA GLU A 75 0.24 4.60 -6.43
C GLU A 75 -1.16 3.95 -6.47
N TRP A 76 -1.75 3.67 -5.30
CA TRP A 76 -3.12 3.17 -5.25
C TRP A 76 -4.15 4.21 -5.70
N ARG A 77 -3.89 5.51 -5.50
CA ARG A 77 -4.67 6.60 -6.12
C ARG A 77 -4.62 6.52 -7.64
N ARG A 78 -3.43 6.39 -8.21
CA ARG A 78 -3.24 6.25 -9.67
C ARG A 78 -3.95 5.02 -10.21
N ALA A 79 -3.84 3.89 -9.50
CA ALA A 79 -4.53 2.66 -9.86
C ALA A 79 -6.06 2.80 -9.82
N ALA A 80 -6.61 3.46 -8.80
CA ALA A 80 -8.04 3.78 -8.71
C ALA A 80 -8.54 4.63 -9.89
N VAL A 81 -7.80 5.69 -10.24
CA VAL A 81 -8.12 6.55 -11.39
C VAL A 81 -8.05 5.76 -12.71
N ALA A 82 -7.01 4.94 -12.89
CA ALA A 82 -6.90 4.05 -14.04
C ALA A 82 -8.03 3.00 -14.11
N GLY A 83 -8.56 2.60 -12.94
CA GLY A 83 -9.74 1.75 -12.78
C GLY A 83 -11.07 2.46 -13.01
N GLY A 84 -11.08 3.77 -13.27
CA GLY A 84 -12.26 4.57 -13.61
C GLY A 84 -12.86 5.37 -12.45
N GLU A 85 -12.22 5.43 -11.29
CA GLU A 85 -12.64 6.34 -10.22
C GLU A 85 -12.38 7.80 -10.59
N LYS A 86 -13.22 8.71 -10.09
CA LYS A 86 -13.02 10.15 -10.29
C LYS A 86 -11.76 10.60 -9.56
N GLU A 87 -10.93 11.41 -10.20
CA GLU A 87 -9.67 11.90 -9.65
C GLU A 87 -9.82 12.56 -8.27
N SER A 88 -10.87 13.36 -8.07
CA SER A 88 -11.16 13.97 -6.76
C SER A 88 -11.54 12.97 -5.68
N GLN A 89 -12.26 11.89 -6.03
CA GLN A 89 -12.62 10.83 -5.07
C GLN A 89 -11.41 9.99 -4.72
N ALA A 90 -10.63 9.57 -5.72
CA ALA A 90 -9.39 8.84 -5.50
C ALA A 90 -8.39 9.66 -4.66
N GLY A 91 -8.27 10.97 -4.94
CA GLY A 91 -7.43 11.87 -4.16
C GLY A 91 -7.87 11.98 -2.70
N ALA A 92 -9.16 12.16 -2.44
CA ALA A 92 -9.68 12.20 -1.07
C ALA A 92 -9.48 10.87 -0.33
N ALA A 93 -9.64 9.74 -1.02
CA ALA A 93 -9.39 8.41 -0.47
C ALA A 93 -7.91 8.23 -0.10
N ALA A 94 -7.00 8.56 -1.03
CA ALA A 94 -5.55 8.47 -0.82
C ALA A 94 -5.09 9.32 0.37
N ASN A 95 -5.60 10.56 0.50
CA ASN A 95 -5.31 11.42 1.63
C ASN A 95 -5.69 10.79 2.98
N ARG A 96 -6.85 10.11 3.05
CA ARG A 96 -7.30 9.42 4.27
C ARG A 96 -6.47 8.17 4.57
N VAL A 97 -6.06 7.44 3.53
CA VAL A 97 -5.19 6.26 3.66
C VAL A 97 -3.80 6.68 4.14
N THR A 98 -3.19 7.69 3.52
CA THR A 98 -1.90 8.25 3.95
C THR A 98 -1.96 8.69 5.40
N ALA A 99 -3.01 9.43 5.80
CA ALA A 99 -3.22 9.85 7.17
C ALA A 99 -3.25 8.66 8.15
N PHE A 100 -4.01 7.62 7.82
CA PHE A 100 -4.10 6.40 8.62
C PHE A 100 -2.74 5.70 8.79
N TYR A 101 -2.01 5.46 7.70
CA TYR A 101 -0.73 4.73 7.75
C TYR A 101 0.42 5.53 8.35
N THR A 102 0.40 6.87 8.24
CA THR A 102 1.49 7.73 8.73
C THR A 102 1.22 8.34 10.11
N GLY A 103 0.00 8.17 10.65
CA GLY A 103 -0.46 8.80 11.87
C GLY A 103 -0.61 10.32 11.75
N SER A 104 -0.76 10.85 10.53
CA SER A 104 -1.04 12.27 10.29
C SER A 104 -2.55 12.53 10.25
N GLU A 105 -2.94 13.80 10.36
CA GLU A 105 -4.34 14.18 10.12
C GLU A 105 -4.59 14.31 8.62
N PRO A 106 -5.72 13.79 8.11
CA PRO A 106 -6.06 13.99 6.71
C PRO A 106 -6.34 15.47 6.45
N PRO A 107 -5.95 16.02 5.30
CA PRO A 107 -6.28 17.39 4.93
C PRO A 107 -7.79 17.62 4.99
N GLU A 108 -8.19 18.81 5.45
CA GLU A 108 -9.59 19.22 5.47
C GLU A 108 -10.15 19.16 4.04
N ALA A 109 -11.34 18.59 3.90
CA ALA A 109 -11.99 18.52 2.61
C ALA A 109 -12.52 19.91 2.24
N GLU A 110 -11.97 20.51 1.18
CA GLU A 110 -12.53 21.70 0.53
C GLU A 110 -13.85 21.40 -0.21
#